data_AF-A0A7X9JFD3-F1
#
_entry.id   AF-A0A7X9JFD3-F1
#
_cell.length_a   1.000
_cell.length_b   1.000
_cell.length_c   1.000
_cell.angle_alpha   90.00
_cell.angle_beta   90.00
_cell.angle_gamma   90.00
#
_symmetry.space_group_name_H-M   'P 1'
#
loop_
_entity.id
_entity.type
_entity.pdbx_description
1 polymer ?
#
loop_
_entity_poly.entity_id
_entity_poly.type
_entity_poly.pdbx_seq_one_letter_code
_entity_poly.pdbx_strand_id
1 'polypeptide(L)'
;MNLFQNKVALSRLIVEKLAALPVDFKEKDAEIDASRKQGSAHLKAAVVLPLYFKEFNGRSEYVFQLIKRSESISQGGDISCPGGMLQPRQDNMLSSFLKRQMLPALGFRITGHIQHADAD
;
A
#
# COMPACT_ATOMS: atom_id res chain seq x y z
N MET A 1 7.58 1.96 -26.15
CA MET A 1 7.92 2.16 -24.72
C MET A 1 6.71 1.71 -23.90
N ASN A 2 6.86 0.71 -23.03
CA ASN A 2 5.76 0.22 -22.18
C ASN A 2 5.51 1.23 -21.05
N LEU A 3 4.25 1.45 -20.67
CA LEU A 3 3.88 2.28 -19.51
C LEU A 3 4.59 1.82 -18.23
N PHE A 4 4.74 0.51 -18.02
CA PHE A 4 5.45 -0.05 -16.86
C PHE A 4 6.94 0.29 -16.85
N GLN A 5 7.55 0.60 -17.99
CA GLN A 5 8.95 1.00 -18.10
C GLN A 5 9.15 2.51 -17.84
N ASN A 6 8.07 3.29 -17.82
CA ASN A 6 8.14 4.72 -17.61
C ASN A 6 7.75 5.06 -16.16
N LYS A 7 8.77 5.20 -15.31
CA LYS A 7 8.63 5.47 -13.87
C LYS A 7 7.71 6.66 -13.57
N VAL A 8 7.89 7.76 -14.31
CA VAL A 8 7.15 9.01 -14.07
C VAL A 8 5.74 8.92 -14.63
N ALA A 9 5.57 8.40 -15.85
CA ALA A 9 4.26 8.35 -16.48
C ALA A 9 3.28 7.43 -15.75
N LEU A 10 3.71 6.24 -15.31
CA LEU A 10 2.82 5.32 -14.59
C LEU A 10 2.45 5.88 -13.21
N SER A 11 3.41 6.39 -12.45
CA SER A 11 3.13 6.96 -11.12
C SER A 11 2.16 8.14 -11.21
N ARG A 12 2.37 9.06 -12.17
CA ARG A 12 1.46 10.17 -12.41
C ARG A 12 0.05 9.68 -12.78
N LEU A 13 -0.05 8.72 -13.68
CA LEU A 13 -1.34 8.16 -14.09
C LEU A 13 -2.10 7.52 -12.92
N ILE A 14 -1.40 6.76 -12.06
CA ILE A 14 -2.00 6.15 -10.86
C ILE A 14 -2.57 7.25 -9.95
N VAL A 15 -1.80 8.30 -9.68
CA VAL A 15 -2.24 9.42 -8.84
C VAL A 15 -3.43 10.14 -9.45
N GLU A 16 -3.39 10.47 -10.75
CA GLU A 16 -4.50 11.12 -11.45
C GLU A 16 -5.79 10.28 -11.41
N LYS A 17 -5.68 8.96 -11.64
CA LYS A 17 -6.83 8.06 -11.61
C LYS A 17 -7.41 7.93 -10.21
N LEU A 18 -6.57 7.79 -9.18
CA LEU A 18 -7.02 7.68 -7.80
C LEU A 18 -7.61 9.01 -7.28
N ALA A 19 -7.04 10.15 -7.66
CA ALA A 19 -7.53 11.47 -7.27
C ALA A 19 -8.90 11.80 -7.89
N ALA A 20 -9.20 11.25 -9.06
CA ALA A 20 -10.49 11.43 -9.72
C ALA A 20 -11.62 10.57 -9.11
N LEU A 21 -11.29 9.59 -8.26
CA LEU A 21 -12.29 8.76 -7.59
C LEU A 21 -12.80 9.45 -6.32
N PRO A 22 -14.12 9.41 -6.07
CA PRO A 22 -14.66 9.93 -4.82
C PRO A 22 -14.13 9.12 -3.64
N VAL A 23 -13.72 9.81 -2.59
CA VAL A 23 -13.32 9.17 -1.33
C VAL A 23 -14.60 8.73 -0.59
N ASP A 24 -14.99 7.48 -0.78
CA ASP A 24 -16.20 6.87 -0.22
C ASP A 24 -15.95 6.17 1.14
N PHE A 25 -14.73 6.27 1.68
CA PHE A 25 -14.32 5.55 2.88
C PHE A 25 -15.31 5.71 4.04
N LYS A 26 -15.76 6.93 4.34
CA LYS A 26 -16.70 7.18 5.46
C LYS A 26 -18.08 6.54 5.24
N GLU A 27 -18.55 6.54 4.01
CA GLU A 27 -19.83 5.96 3.64
C GLU A 27 -19.77 4.43 3.76
N LYS A 28 -18.72 3.82 3.19
CA LYS A 28 -18.45 2.38 3.33
C LYS A 28 -18.22 1.95 4.77
N ASP A 29 -17.55 2.79 5.56
CA ASP A 29 -17.33 2.55 6.98
C ASP A 29 -18.67 2.48 7.75
N ALA A 30 -19.59 3.40 7.46
CA ALA A 30 -20.93 3.44 8.04
C ALA A 30 -21.82 2.28 7.57
N GLU A 31 -21.77 1.92 6.28
CA GLU A 31 -22.47 0.76 5.71
C GLU A 31 -22.04 -0.54 6.41
N ILE A 32 -20.74 -0.72 6.63
CA ILE A 32 -20.20 -1.91 7.32
C ILE A 32 -20.68 -1.95 8.77
N ASP A 33 -20.68 -0.83 9.49
CA ASP A 33 -21.17 -0.78 10.87
C ASP A 33 -22.69 -1.01 10.96
N ALA A 34 -23.46 -0.50 10.01
CA ALA A 34 -24.90 -0.77 9.92
C ALA A 34 -25.17 -2.25 9.65
N SER A 35 -24.41 -2.85 8.73
CA SER A 35 -24.49 -4.28 8.40
C SER A 35 -24.15 -5.18 9.60
N ARG A 36 -23.16 -4.81 10.42
CA ARG A 36 -22.82 -5.53 11.65
C ARG A 36 -23.95 -5.52 12.67
N LYS A 37 -24.68 -4.40 12.81
CA LYS A 37 -25.86 -4.32 13.69
C LYS A 37 -26.98 -5.27 13.26
N GLN A 38 -27.00 -5.69 12.00
CA GLN A 38 -27.95 -6.65 11.44
C GLN A 38 -27.43 -8.10 11.48
N GLY A 39 -26.29 -8.34 12.13
CA GLY A 39 -25.72 -9.68 12.34
C GLY A 39 -24.66 -10.11 11.32
N SER A 40 -24.19 -9.23 10.43
CA SER A 40 -23.10 -9.58 9.51
C SER A 40 -21.72 -9.57 10.19
N ALA A 41 -20.84 -10.44 9.71
CA ALA A 41 -19.45 -10.54 10.20
C ALA A 41 -18.46 -9.68 9.40
N HIS A 42 -18.93 -8.61 8.74
CA HIS A 42 -18.06 -7.81 7.88
C HIS A 42 -16.90 -7.18 8.65
N LEU A 43 -15.69 -7.27 8.09
CA LEU A 43 -14.48 -6.69 8.67
C LEU A 43 -13.99 -5.53 7.80
N LYS A 44 -13.48 -4.51 8.47
CA LYS A 44 -12.85 -3.36 7.82
C LYS A 44 -11.37 -3.64 7.75
N ALA A 45 -10.79 -3.64 6.56
CA ALA A 45 -9.37 -3.88 6.35
C ALA A 45 -8.77 -2.79 5.48
N ALA A 46 -7.58 -2.33 5.87
CA ALA A 46 -6.72 -1.54 5.01
C ALA A 46 -5.68 -2.46 4.39
N VAL A 47 -5.47 -2.32 3.09
CA VAL A 47 -4.61 -3.21 2.30
C VAL A 47 -3.68 -2.34 1.44
N VAL A 48 -2.40 -2.67 1.44
CA VAL A 48 -1.36 -2.00 0.68
C VAL A 48 -0.92 -2.94 -0.44
N LEU A 49 -0.97 -2.47 -1.70
CA LEU A 49 -0.46 -3.21 -2.85
C LEU A 49 0.96 -2.73 -3.19
N PRO A 50 2.01 -3.55 -2.97
CA PRO A 50 3.38 -3.15 -3.24
C PRO A 50 3.67 -3.13 -4.74
N LEU A 51 4.06 -1.97 -5.26
CA LEU A 51 4.50 -1.78 -6.64
C LEU A 51 5.95 -1.29 -6.64
N TYR A 52 6.87 -2.07 -7.21
CA TYR A 52 8.31 -1.79 -7.20
C TYR A 52 8.78 -1.40 -8.58
N PHE A 53 9.70 -0.44 -8.69
CA PHE A 53 10.42 -0.20 -9.93
C PHE A 53 11.79 -0.88 -9.84
N LYS A 54 12.01 -1.93 -10.62
CA LYS A 54 13.23 -2.75 -10.56
C LYS A 54 13.84 -2.92 -11.95
N GLU A 55 15.16 -3.07 -11.98
CA GLU A 55 15.87 -3.46 -13.19
C GLU A 55 15.97 -4.98 -13.28
N PHE A 56 15.61 -5.53 -14.44
CA PHE A 56 15.75 -6.94 -14.76
C PHE A 56 16.25 -7.09 -16.20
N ASN A 57 17.32 -7.85 -16.41
CA ASN A 57 17.95 -8.07 -17.72
C ASN A 57 18.20 -6.78 -18.53
N GLY A 58 18.72 -5.74 -17.88
CA GLY A 58 19.04 -4.45 -18.52
C GLY A 58 17.81 -3.58 -18.85
N ARG A 59 16.64 -3.91 -18.30
CA ARG A 59 15.40 -3.13 -18.48
C ARG A 59 14.80 -2.81 -17.13
N SER A 60 14.54 -1.53 -16.88
CA SER A 60 13.83 -1.08 -15.69
C SER A 60 12.33 -1.03 -15.93
N GLU A 61 11.55 -1.66 -15.05
CA GLU A 61 10.09 -1.63 -15.11
C GLU A 61 9.44 -1.76 -13.73
N TYR A 62 8.17 -1.34 -13.67
CA TYR A 62 7.31 -1.58 -12.54
C TYR A 62 6.88 -3.05 -12.48
N VAL A 63 6.99 -3.66 -11.30
CA VAL A 63 6.66 -5.07 -11.04
C VAL A 63 5.89 -5.21 -9.74
N PHE A 64 5.01 -6.22 -9.70
CA PHE A 64 4.35 -6.65 -8.47
C PHE A 64 5.21 -7.68 -7.75
N GLN A 65 5.28 -7.56 -6.43
CA GLN A 65 5.87 -8.62 -5.63
C GLN A 65 4.86 -9.75 -5.50
N LEU A 66 5.19 -10.89 -6.11
CA LEU A 66 4.45 -12.13 -5.91
C LEU A 66 5.05 -12.92 -4.75
N ILE A 67 4.20 -13.59 -4.00
CA ILE A 67 4.60 -14.60 -3.02
C ILE A 67 4.51 -15.97 -3.68
N LYS A 68 5.63 -16.70 -3.66
CA LYS A 68 5.67 -18.10 -4.02
C LYS A 68 5.54 -18.93 -2.73
N ARG A 69 4.60 -19.87 -2.67
CA ARG A 69 4.38 -20.69 -1.46
C ARG A 69 5.42 -21.80 -1.28
N SER A 70 6.12 -22.18 -2.35
CA SER A 70 7.21 -23.14 -2.31
C SER A 70 8.20 -22.89 -3.43
N GLU A 71 9.48 -22.98 -3.14
CA GLU A 71 10.53 -22.93 -4.16
C GLU A 71 10.49 -24.16 -5.08
N SER A 72 10.10 -25.33 -4.53
CA SER A 72 10.19 -26.64 -5.18
C SER A 72 9.07 -26.98 -6.16
N ILE A 73 8.00 -26.18 -6.22
CA ILE A 73 6.87 -26.44 -7.10
C ILE A 73 6.75 -25.29 -8.11
N SER A 74 6.55 -25.63 -9.38
CA SER A 74 6.20 -24.64 -10.40
C SER A 74 4.77 -24.17 -10.14
N GLN A 75 4.62 -22.95 -9.62
CA GLN A 75 3.35 -22.34 -9.27
C GLN A 75 3.37 -20.89 -9.79
N GLY A 76 2.23 -20.41 -10.28
CA GLY A 76 2.02 -18.97 -10.40
C GLY A 76 2.07 -18.35 -9.01
N GLY A 77 2.88 -17.30 -8.83
CA GLY A 77 2.93 -16.61 -7.54
C GLY A 77 1.63 -15.87 -7.26
N ASP A 78 1.26 -15.76 -5.99
CA ASP A 78 0.09 -15.00 -5.55
C ASP A 78 0.47 -13.52 -5.32
N ILE A 79 -0.41 -12.59 -5.68
CA ILE A 79 -0.26 -11.20 -5.22
C ILE A 79 -0.64 -11.16 -3.75
N SER A 80 0.31 -10.77 -2.91
CA SER A 80 0.04 -10.49 -1.50
C SER A 80 0.02 -9.00 -1.28
N CYS A 81 -0.98 -8.58 -0.53
CA CYS A 81 -1.15 -7.20 -0.16
C CYS A 81 -1.09 -7.12 1.37
N PRO A 82 0.03 -6.68 1.97
CA PRO A 82 0.08 -6.48 3.41
C PRO A 82 -1.03 -5.53 3.84
N GLY A 83 -1.68 -5.87 4.95
CA GLY A 83 -2.82 -5.14 5.43
C GLY A 83 -3.13 -5.46 6.87
N GLY A 84 -4.14 -4.80 7.41
CA GLY A 84 -4.57 -5.00 8.78
C GLY A 84 -6.06 -4.75 8.92
N MET A 85 -6.69 -5.53 9.78
CA MET A 85 -8.04 -5.22 10.25
C MET A 85 -7.98 -3.95 11.08
N LEU A 86 -8.91 -3.02 10.84
CA LEU A 86 -9.06 -1.84 11.69
C LEU A 86 -9.49 -2.27 13.09
N GLN A 87 -8.76 -1.82 14.10
CA GLN A 87 -9.00 -2.13 15.50
C GLN A 87 -9.19 -0.83 16.28
N PRO A 88 -10.45 -0.36 16.45
CA PRO A 88 -10.73 1.00 16.93
C PRO A 88 -10.02 1.38 18.24
N ARG A 89 -9.89 0.46 19.19
CA ARG A 89 -9.24 0.73 20.48
C ARG A 89 -7.72 0.88 20.34
N GLN A 90 -7.08 0.00 19.59
CA GLN A 90 -5.62 0.01 19.40
C GLN A 90 -5.20 1.17 18.50
N ASP A 91 -5.97 1.42 17.42
CA ASP A 91 -5.72 2.50 16.47
C ASP A 91 -5.85 3.88 17.15
N ASN A 92 -6.86 4.07 18.02
CA ASN A 92 -7.04 5.32 18.77
C ASN A 92 -5.90 5.59 19.75
N MET A 93 -5.45 4.55 20.47
CA MET A 93 -4.32 4.66 21.38
C MET A 93 -3.03 5.03 20.62
N LEU A 94 -2.72 4.29 19.54
CA LEU A 94 -1.54 4.55 18.71
C LEU A 94 -1.58 5.93 18.06
N SER A 95 -2.74 6.36 17.55
CA SER A 95 -2.89 7.69 16.95
C SER A 95 -2.59 8.82 17.94
N SER A 96 -2.92 8.63 19.22
CA SER A 96 -2.67 9.61 20.27
C SER A 96 -1.17 9.71 20.58
N PHE A 97 -0.46 8.58 20.57
CA PHE A 97 1.01 8.56 20.72
C PHE A 97 1.73 9.16 19.50
N LEU A 98 1.26 8.89 18.28
CA LEU A 98 1.83 9.43 17.05
C LEU A 98 1.65 10.94 16.94
N LYS A 99 0.45 11.47 17.23
CA LYS A 99 0.19 12.91 17.24
C LYS A 99 1.07 13.67 18.23
N ARG A 100 1.43 13.03 19.35
CA ARG A 100 2.33 13.59 20.37
C ARG A 100 3.82 13.39 20.05
N GLN A 101 4.17 12.81 18.89
CA GLN A 101 5.54 12.47 18.49
C GLN A 101 6.31 11.67 19.54
N MET A 102 5.59 10.95 20.43
CA MET A 102 6.18 10.19 21.54
C MET A 102 6.76 8.85 21.10
N LEU A 103 6.75 8.56 19.80
CA LEU A 103 7.38 7.40 19.18
C LEU A 103 8.54 7.89 18.29
N PRO A 104 9.75 8.05 18.83
CA PRO A 104 10.92 8.51 18.06
C PRO A 104 11.24 7.62 16.86
N ALA A 105 10.90 6.33 16.95
CA ALA A 105 11.12 5.33 15.91
C ALA A 105 10.10 5.39 14.74
N LEU A 106 9.00 6.14 14.89
CA LEU A 106 8.03 6.43 13.82
C LEU A 106 8.16 7.87 13.30
N GLY A 107 9.28 8.53 13.60
CA GLY A 107 9.74 9.67 12.81
C GLY A 107 9.93 9.20 11.36
N PHE A 108 9.01 9.60 10.50
CA PHE A 108 9.06 9.50 9.05
C PHE A 108 10.51 9.38 8.52
N ARG A 109 10.94 8.18 8.11
CA ARG A 109 11.97 8.02 7.06
C ARG A 109 11.35 8.32 5.68
N ILE A 110 10.62 9.44 5.59
CA ILE A 110 10.16 10.03 4.33
C ILE A 110 10.90 11.37 4.14
N THR A 111 12.23 11.36 4.32
CA THR A 111 13.08 12.53 3.99
C THR A 111 14.52 12.16 3.61
N GLY A 112 14.83 10.95 3.12
CA GLY A 112 16.25 10.55 3.06
C GLY A 112 16.74 9.58 2.00
N HIS A 113 16.02 9.28 0.92
CA HIS A 113 16.63 8.59 -0.23
C HIS A 113 15.97 8.99 -1.56
N ILE A 114 16.01 10.29 -1.85
CA ILE A 114 16.11 10.81 -3.22
C ILE A 114 17.33 11.74 -3.24
N GLN A 115 18.52 11.14 -3.21
CA GLN A 115 19.78 11.75 -3.65
C GLN A 115 20.51 10.61 -4.38
N HIS A 116 20.48 10.63 -5.70
CA HIS A 116 21.57 11.14 -6.55
C HIS A 116 22.91 10.47 -6.26
N ALA A 117 23.26 9.54 -7.15
CA ALA A 117 24.61 9.18 -7.56
C ALA A 117 24.43 8.37 -8.86
N ASP A 118 24.09 9.01 -9.97
CA ASP A 118 25.07 9.49 -10.96
C ASP A 118 26.13 10.49 -10.46
N ALA A 119 27.36 9.99 -10.34
CA ALA A 119 28.59 10.64 -10.76
C ALA A 119 29.71 9.57 -10.74
N ASP A 120 30.18 9.21 -11.94
CA ASP A 120 31.43 8.56 -12.36
C ASP A 120 32.09 7.46 -11.50
#